data_AF-A0A7Y0KIJ1-F1
#
_entry.id   AF-A0A7Y0KIJ1-F1
#
_cell.length_a   1.000
_cell.length_b   1.000
_cell.length_c   1.000
_cell.angle_alpha   90.00
_cell.angle_beta   90.00
_cell.angle_gamma   90.00
#
_symmetry.space_group_name_H-M   'P 1'
#
loop_
_entity.id
_entity.type
_entity.pdbx_description
1 polymer ?
#
loop_
_entity_poly.entity_id
_entity_poly.type
_entity_poly.pdbx_seq_one_letter_code
_entity_poly.pdbx_strand_id
1 'polypeptide(L)'
;MSTVTFPEPHTRPDEPERDPAGSRLRRKLAVARHDLAGVGDRAVRDGHGGTDTVRGVTARLAHLHRVVHEDPSPARHRRISRGQRVLRALLPLLDGVVLWWFLIGVLNIDLAHPQPTLGVSVALAVLGTVAVAAWAGIVGEHLARFVDARRRLAWAAVDVVGRAMLVATAVVWGLLAAMMWVRVRDEVFQATGVVDVGGAIVAAALAAAVVVVNAYVLYLSWSDGSDETREAEALARALAPHLRARQRLARRVTELTERVRAKEAATRATDRR
;
A
#
# COMPACT_ATOMS: atom_id res chain seq x y z
N MET A 1 -52.09 -13.67 71.00
CA MET A 1 -51.15 -12.57 70.72
C MET A 1 -49.76 -13.09 71.03
N SER A 2 -49.02 -13.51 70.02
CA SER A 2 -47.65 -14.02 70.15
C SER A 2 -46.76 -13.17 69.27
N THR A 3 -45.89 -12.39 69.90
CA THR A 3 -44.91 -11.52 69.26
C THR A 3 -43.76 -12.38 68.73
N VAL A 4 -43.65 -12.46 67.41
CA VAL A 4 -42.52 -13.10 66.71
C VAL A 4 -41.41 -12.06 66.58
N THR A 5 -40.34 -12.25 67.36
CA THR A 5 -39.13 -11.43 67.28
C THR A 5 -38.24 -11.96 66.16
N PHE A 6 -38.07 -11.20 65.08
CA PHE A 6 -37.10 -11.49 64.03
C PHE A 6 -35.68 -11.15 64.52
N PRO A 7 -34.69 -12.02 64.33
CA PRO A 7 -33.30 -11.68 64.61
C PRO A 7 -32.79 -10.66 63.58
N GLU A 8 -32.16 -9.59 64.08
CA GLU A 8 -31.47 -8.60 63.26
C GLU A 8 -30.41 -9.26 62.36
N PRO A 9 -30.23 -8.77 61.12
CA PRO A 9 -29.13 -9.22 60.29
C PRO A 9 -27.82 -8.73 60.93
N HIS A 10 -27.02 -9.67 61.43
CA HIS A 10 -25.62 -9.43 61.76
C HIS A 10 -24.90 -8.95 60.49
N THR A 11 -24.76 -7.63 60.34
CA THR A 11 -23.74 -7.02 59.51
C THR A 11 -22.39 -7.43 60.09
N ARG A 12 -21.77 -8.42 59.45
CA ARG A 12 -20.36 -8.76 59.68
C ARG A 12 -19.56 -7.46 59.54
N PRO A 13 -18.73 -7.07 60.52
CA PRO A 13 -17.85 -5.93 60.36
C PRO A 13 -16.94 -6.19 59.16
N ASP A 14 -16.91 -5.24 58.22
CA ASP A 14 -16.00 -5.22 57.08
C ASP A 14 -14.57 -5.46 57.60
N GLU A 15 -14.04 -6.66 57.37
CA GLU A 15 -12.61 -6.90 57.54
C GLU A 15 -11.88 -5.88 56.66
N PRO A 16 -10.99 -5.05 57.23
CA PRO A 16 -10.24 -4.10 56.42
C PRO A 16 -9.50 -4.87 55.34
N GLU A 17 -9.77 -4.53 54.08
CA GLU A 17 -9.17 -5.13 52.88
C GLU A 17 -7.63 -5.11 53.09
N ARG A 18 -7.06 -6.22 53.56
CA ARG A 18 -5.69 -6.29 54.12
C ARG A 18 -4.58 -5.91 53.13
N ASP A 19 -4.89 -5.70 51.84
CA ASP A 19 -3.96 -5.14 50.87
C ASP A 19 -4.67 -4.49 49.64
N PRO A 20 -5.13 -3.22 49.75
CA PRO A 20 -5.83 -2.53 48.67
C PRO A 20 -4.94 -2.26 47.44
N ALA A 21 -3.62 -2.26 47.63
CA ALA A 21 -2.68 -2.12 46.52
C ALA A 21 -2.49 -3.45 45.76
N GLY A 22 -2.59 -4.59 46.45
CA GLY A 22 -2.54 -5.93 45.85
C GLY A 22 -3.79 -6.24 45.04
N SER A 23 -4.97 -5.91 45.58
CA SER A 23 -6.25 -6.06 44.87
C SER A 23 -6.30 -5.21 43.59
N ARG A 24 -5.79 -3.97 43.63
CA ARG A 24 -5.62 -3.10 42.45
C ARG A 24 -4.70 -3.70 41.38
N LEU A 25 -3.57 -4.28 41.76
CA LEU A 25 -2.63 -4.93 40.81
C LEU A 25 -3.26 -6.16 40.14
N ARG A 26 -3.94 -7.01 40.92
CA ARG A 26 -4.68 -8.17 40.41
C ARG A 26 -5.79 -7.76 39.45
N ARG A 27 -6.55 -6.72 39.78
CA ARG A 27 -7.58 -6.16 38.88
C ARG A 27 -6.96 -5.66 37.57
N LYS A 28 -5.86 -4.90 37.63
CA LYS A 28 -5.14 -4.43 36.43
C LYS A 28 -4.65 -5.59 35.56
N LEU A 29 -4.15 -6.66 36.18
CA LEU A 29 -3.71 -7.87 35.47
C LEU A 29 -4.88 -8.60 34.81
N ALA A 30 -6.02 -8.72 35.51
CA ALA A 30 -7.22 -9.34 34.96
C ALA A 30 -7.76 -8.57 33.74
N VAL A 31 -7.83 -7.24 33.82
CA VAL A 31 -8.22 -6.38 32.68
C VAL A 31 -7.24 -6.54 31.53
N ALA A 32 -5.93 -6.47 31.77
CA ALA A 32 -4.93 -6.62 30.71
C ALA A 32 -4.97 -8.00 30.03
N ARG A 33 -5.27 -9.07 30.78
CA ARG A 33 -5.47 -10.42 30.23
C ARG A 33 -6.74 -10.52 29.40
N HIS A 34 -7.84 -9.93 29.88
CA HIS A 34 -9.09 -9.87 29.14
C HIS A 34 -8.91 -9.10 27.82
N ASP A 35 -8.28 -7.92 27.87
CA ASP A 35 -7.98 -7.12 26.69
C ASP A 35 -7.09 -7.85 25.68
N LEU A 36 -6.10 -8.61 26.17
CA LEU A 36 -5.21 -9.42 25.34
C LEU A 36 -5.95 -10.59 24.68
N ALA A 37 -6.86 -11.25 25.39
CA ALA A 37 -7.68 -12.34 24.87
C ALA A 37 -8.62 -11.84 23.77
N GLY A 38 -9.23 -10.67 23.94
CA GLY A 38 -10.14 -10.06 22.96
C GLY A 38 -9.48 -9.44 21.73
N VAL A 39 -8.14 -9.41 21.62
CA VAL A 39 -7.48 -8.83 20.43
C VAL A 39 -7.84 -9.58 19.15
N GLY A 40 -8.02 -10.90 19.23
CA GLY A 40 -8.36 -11.74 18.08
C GLY A 40 -9.71 -11.37 17.44
N ASP A 41 -10.65 -10.89 18.24
CA ASP A 41 -12.02 -10.61 17.82
C ASP A 41 -12.24 -9.14 17.46
N ARG A 42 -11.18 -8.30 17.56
CA ARG A 42 -11.26 -6.90 17.13
C ARG A 42 -11.49 -6.83 15.63
N ALA A 43 -12.44 -6.00 15.23
CA ALA A 43 -12.66 -5.68 13.82
C ALA A 43 -11.44 -4.98 13.22
N VAL A 44 -11.09 -5.42 12.02
CA VAL A 44 -10.08 -4.87 11.12
C VAL A 44 -10.82 -4.54 9.83
N ARG A 45 -10.65 -3.31 9.37
CA ARG A 45 -11.17 -2.92 8.07
C ARG A 45 -10.23 -3.46 6.99
N ASP A 46 -10.74 -4.26 6.08
CA ASP A 46 -9.97 -4.72 4.94
C ASP A 46 -9.75 -3.56 3.94
N GLY A 47 -8.79 -3.72 3.04
CA GLY A 47 -8.50 -2.71 2.01
C GLY A 47 -9.58 -2.56 0.93
N HIS A 48 -10.62 -3.39 0.96
CA HIS A 48 -11.72 -3.46 0.00
C HIS A 48 -13.04 -2.92 0.59
N GLY A 49 -13.01 -2.38 1.82
CA GLY A 49 -14.16 -1.79 2.50
C GLY A 49 -14.95 -2.74 3.40
N GLY A 50 -14.62 -4.02 3.44
CA GLY A 50 -15.17 -5.00 4.36
C GLY A 50 -14.57 -4.92 5.77
N THR A 51 -15.23 -5.58 6.71
CA THR A 51 -14.77 -5.70 8.10
C THR A 51 -14.66 -7.17 8.47
N ASP A 52 -13.48 -7.59 8.91
CA ASP A 52 -13.23 -8.93 9.41
C ASP A 52 -12.50 -8.85 10.76
N THR A 53 -12.43 -9.94 11.51
CA THR A 53 -11.71 -10.00 12.78
C THR A 53 -10.20 -10.12 12.55
N VAL A 54 -9.38 -9.67 13.51
CA VAL A 54 -7.91 -9.91 13.47
C VAL A 54 -7.62 -11.39 13.22
N ARG A 55 -8.37 -12.30 13.87
CA ARG A 55 -8.23 -13.75 13.67
C ARG A 55 -8.56 -14.17 12.23
N GLY A 56 -9.69 -13.72 11.67
CA GLY A 56 -10.09 -14.00 10.29
C GLY A 56 -9.03 -13.53 9.28
N VAL A 57 -8.57 -12.29 9.42
CA VAL A 57 -7.54 -11.71 8.55
C VAL A 57 -6.20 -12.46 8.69
N THR A 58 -5.81 -12.88 9.90
CA THR A 58 -4.59 -13.70 10.06
C THR A 58 -4.72 -15.09 9.43
N ALA A 59 -5.89 -15.72 9.50
CA ALA A 59 -6.12 -17.02 8.86
C ALA A 59 -6.08 -16.91 7.33
N ARG A 60 -6.69 -15.85 6.77
CA ARG A 60 -6.64 -15.55 5.33
C ARG A 60 -5.21 -15.27 4.87
N LEU A 61 -4.43 -14.50 5.62
CA LEU A 61 -3.02 -14.24 5.33
C LEU A 61 -2.19 -15.53 5.35
N ALA A 62 -2.43 -16.42 6.32
CA ALA A 62 -1.75 -17.71 6.39
C ALA A 62 -2.12 -18.63 5.21
N HIS A 63 -3.38 -18.60 4.77
CA HIS A 63 -3.82 -19.30 3.58
C HIS A 63 -3.13 -18.77 2.31
N LEU A 64 -3.10 -17.46 2.11
CA LEU A 64 -2.39 -16.84 0.97
C LEU A 64 -0.89 -17.19 0.96
N HIS A 65 -0.24 -17.17 2.12
CA HIS A 65 1.16 -17.59 2.21
C HIS A 65 1.36 -19.06 1.85
N ARG A 66 0.43 -19.94 2.22
CA ARG A 66 0.47 -21.35 1.82
C ARG A 66 0.30 -21.50 0.31
N VAL A 67 -0.71 -20.85 -0.29
CA VAL A 67 -0.93 -20.86 -1.75
C VAL A 67 0.31 -20.40 -2.51
N VAL A 68 0.93 -19.30 -2.08
CA VAL A 68 2.16 -18.79 -2.70
C VAL A 68 3.35 -19.73 -2.53
N HIS A 69 3.42 -20.49 -1.43
CA HIS A 69 4.51 -21.42 -1.17
C HIS A 69 4.33 -22.75 -1.92
N GLU A 70 3.09 -23.18 -2.12
CA GLU A 70 2.72 -24.40 -2.84
C GLU A 70 2.67 -24.21 -4.36
N ASP A 71 2.60 -22.96 -4.85
CA ASP A 71 2.66 -22.68 -6.29
C ASP A 71 4.05 -23.07 -6.85
N PRO A 72 4.11 -23.98 -7.86
CA PRO A 72 5.36 -24.38 -8.50
C PRO A 72 6.06 -23.25 -9.27
N SER A 73 5.45 -22.06 -9.35
CA SER A 73 5.91 -20.89 -10.10
C SER A 73 6.37 -19.74 -9.20
N PRO A 74 7.45 -19.88 -8.41
CA PRO A 74 7.88 -18.87 -7.43
C PRO A 74 8.24 -17.52 -8.07
N ALA A 75 8.60 -17.49 -9.36
CA ALA A 75 8.89 -16.25 -10.07
C ALA A 75 7.64 -15.36 -10.25
N ARG A 76 6.43 -15.95 -10.35
CA ARG A 76 5.16 -15.22 -10.49
C ARG A 76 4.85 -14.35 -9.26
N HIS A 77 5.25 -14.83 -8.08
CA HIS A 77 5.03 -14.14 -6.80
C HIS A 77 6.18 -13.22 -6.39
N ARG A 78 7.31 -13.27 -7.09
CA ARG A 78 8.42 -12.36 -6.82
C ARG A 78 7.95 -10.94 -7.05
N ARG A 79 8.29 -10.01 -6.14
CA ARG A 79 8.01 -8.58 -6.33
C ARG A 79 9.17 -7.87 -6.99
N ILE A 80 8.85 -6.74 -7.61
CA ILE A 80 9.87 -5.79 -8.07
C ILE A 80 10.59 -5.17 -6.87
N SER A 81 11.86 -4.81 -7.08
CA SER A 81 12.70 -4.24 -6.02
C SER A 81 12.12 -2.91 -5.50
N ARG A 82 12.52 -2.48 -4.30
CA ARG A 82 12.10 -1.16 -3.78
C ARG A 82 12.49 -0.03 -4.75
N GLY A 83 13.66 -0.11 -5.37
CA GLY A 83 14.10 0.85 -6.39
C GLY A 83 13.19 0.88 -7.61
N GLN A 84 12.74 -0.28 -8.10
CA GLN A 84 11.79 -0.36 -9.21
C GLN A 84 10.41 0.21 -8.85
N ARG A 85 9.96 0.07 -7.60
CA ARG A 85 8.71 0.71 -7.13
C ARG A 85 8.83 2.23 -7.09
N VAL A 86 9.95 2.75 -6.60
CA VAL A 86 10.24 4.19 -6.64
C VAL A 86 10.29 4.67 -8.07
N LEU A 87 10.95 3.93 -8.96
CA LEU A 87 11.03 4.25 -10.38
C LEU A 87 9.64 4.28 -11.03
N ARG A 88 8.78 3.30 -10.76
CA ARG A 88 7.37 3.27 -11.20
C ARG A 88 6.59 4.52 -10.74
N ALA A 89 6.90 5.06 -9.56
CA ALA A 89 6.26 6.28 -9.07
C ALA A 89 6.86 7.57 -9.67
N LEU A 90 8.15 7.60 -9.99
CA LEU A 90 8.84 8.76 -10.53
C LEU A 90 8.65 8.94 -12.05
N LEU A 91 8.53 7.85 -12.81
CA LEU A 91 8.42 7.92 -14.27
C LEU A 91 7.22 8.74 -14.76
N PRO A 92 6.00 8.57 -14.22
CA PRO A 92 4.88 9.42 -14.59
C PRO A 92 5.11 10.90 -14.27
N LEU A 93 5.82 11.22 -13.19
CA LEU A 93 6.15 12.61 -12.85
C LEU A 93 7.10 13.23 -13.88
N LEU A 94 8.11 12.47 -14.31
CA LEU A 94 9.03 12.89 -15.37
C LEU A 94 8.28 13.10 -16.69
N ASP A 95 7.43 12.15 -17.07
CA ASP A 95 6.57 12.24 -18.26
C ASP A 95 5.65 13.46 -18.19
N GLY A 96 5.08 13.75 -17.02
CA GLY A 96 4.27 14.95 -16.78
C GLY A 96 5.03 16.26 -16.95
N VAL A 97 6.31 16.32 -16.55
CA VAL A 97 7.17 17.48 -16.82
C VAL A 97 7.42 17.65 -18.32
N VAL A 98 7.69 16.55 -19.02
CA VAL A 98 7.87 16.55 -20.48
C VAL A 98 6.58 16.99 -21.20
N LEU A 99 5.43 16.49 -20.77
CA LEU A 99 4.13 16.89 -21.29
C LEU A 99 3.84 18.37 -21.02
N TRP A 100 4.14 18.86 -19.83
CA TRP A 100 3.99 20.27 -19.49
C TRP A 100 4.87 21.16 -20.36
N TRP A 101 6.13 20.78 -20.53
CA TRP A 101 7.07 21.46 -21.43
C TRP A 101 6.58 21.46 -22.88
N PHE A 102 6.04 20.34 -23.35
CA PHE A 102 5.41 20.26 -24.67
C PHE A 102 4.21 21.22 -24.79
N LEU A 103 3.37 21.32 -23.76
CA LEU A 103 2.22 22.23 -23.74
C LEU A 103 2.64 23.71 -23.71
N ILE A 104 3.74 24.07 -23.05
CA ILE A 104 4.33 25.42 -23.14
C ILE A 104 4.59 25.78 -24.61
N GLY A 105 5.19 24.86 -25.34
CA GLY A 105 5.46 25.01 -26.76
C GLY A 105 4.22 25.14 -27.62
N VAL A 106 3.27 24.19 -27.50
CA VAL A 106 2.06 24.16 -28.31
C VAL A 106 1.13 25.33 -28.04
N LEU A 107 1.02 25.75 -26.77
CA LEU A 107 0.18 26.88 -26.38
C LEU A 107 0.91 28.23 -26.51
N ASN A 108 2.15 28.22 -27.03
CA ASN A 108 3.00 29.40 -27.20
C ASN A 108 3.06 30.26 -25.93
N ILE A 109 3.32 29.63 -24.78
CA ILE A 109 3.32 30.29 -23.48
C ILE A 109 4.63 31.04 -23.30
N ASP A 110 4.52 32.36 -23.14
CA ASP A 110 5.66 33.20 -22.73
C ASP A 110 5.90 33.03 -21.21
N LEU A 111 7.03 32.42 -20.87
CA LEU A 111 7.45 32.24 -19.47
C LEU A 111 7.94 33.54 -18.82
N ALA A 112 8.35 34.54 -19.62
CA ALA A 112 8.75 35.84 -19.11
C ALA A 112 7.53 36.68 -18.70
N HIS A 113 6.37 36.45 -19.33
CA HIS A 113 5.11 37.15 -19.06
C HIS A 113 3.98 36.14 -18.82
N PRO A 114 3.85 35.59 -17.60
CA PRO A 114 2.94 34.49 -17.33
C PRO A 114 1.47 34.89 -17.55
N GLN A 115 0.87 34.31 -18.59
CA GLN A 115 -0.54 34.47 -18.94
C GLN A 115 -1.41 33.38 -18.26
N PRO A 116 -2.74 33.53 -18.18
CA PRO A 116 -3.64 32.50 -17.65
C PRO A 116 -3.51 31.13 -18.34
N THR A 117 -3.04 31.11 -19.59
CA THR A 117 -2.71 29.90 -20.36
C THR A 117 -1.65 29.03 -19.68
N LEU A 118 -0.77 29.59 -18.85
CA LEU A 118 0.17 28.84 -18.03
C LEU A 118 -0.56 27.90 -17.07
N GLY A 119 -1.58 28.39 -16.36
CA GLY A 119 -2.39 27.57 -15.45
C GLY A 119 -3.11 26.43 -16.20
N VAL A 120 -3.62 26.73 -17.40
CA VAL A 120 -4.25 25.72 -18.27
C VAL A 120 -3.25 24.63 -18.67
N SER A 121 -2.03 25.00 -19.05
CA SER A 121 -0.99 24.03 -19.42
C SER A 121 -0.62 23.09 -18.27
N VAL A 122 -0.51 23.63 -17.05
CA VAL A 122 -0.22 22.83 -15.85
C VAL A 122 -1.38 21.88 -15.56
N ALA A 123 -2.61 22.38 -15.60
CA ALA A 123 -3.80 21.55 -15.37
C ALA A 123 -3.90 20.42 -16.39
N LEU A 124 -3.70 20.70 -17.68
CA LEU A 124 -3.71 19.70 -18.75
C LEU A 124 -2.57 18.68 -18.58
N ALA A 125 -1.37 19.11 -18.20
CA ALA A 125 -0.25 18.21 -17.95
C ALA A 125 -0.54 17.26 -16.79
N VAL A 126 -1.08 17.79 -15.67
CA VAL A 126 -1.47 16.97 -14.51
C VAL A 126 -2.57 15.98 -14.88
N LEU A 127 -3.62 16.44 -15.57
CA LEU A 127 -4.73 15.58 -16.00
C LEU A 127 -4.27 14.48 -16.95
N GLY A 128 -3.43 14.83 -17.94
CA GLY A 128 -2.85 13.87 -18.87
C GLY A 128 -1.98 12.83 -18.16
N THR A 129 -1.12 13.29 -17.24
CA THR A 129 -0.26 12.41 -16.44
C THR A 129 -1.08 11.43 -15.60
N VAL A 130 -2.10 11.93 -14.90
CA VAL A 130 -3.00 11.10 -14.08
C VAL A 130 -3.77 10.11 -14.95
N ALA A 131 -4.28 10.54 -16.11
CA ALA A 131 -5.01 9.68 -17.02
C ALA A 131 -4.13 8.55 -17.58
N VAL A 132 -2.91 8.86 -18.02
CA VAL A 132 -1.95 7.86 -18.51
C VAL A 132 -1.53 6.91 -17.40
N ALA A 133 -1.25 7.42 -16.20
CA ALA A 133 -0.91 6.59 -15.05
C ALA A 133 -2.05 5.65 -14.64
N ALA A 134 -3.29 6.16 -14.61
CA ALA A 134 -4.48 5.37 -14.34
C ALA A 134 -4.68 4.30 -15.43
N TRP A 135 -4.56 4.67 -16.70
CA TRP A 135 -4.66 3.74 -17.83
C TRP A 135 -3.61 2.63 -17.74
N ALA A 136 -2.33 2.97 -17.52
CA ALA A 136 -1.25 2.00 -17.36
C ALA A 136 -1.46 1.07 -16.16
N GLY A 137 -2.13 1.57 -15.10
CA GLY A 137 -2.61 0.77 -13.97
C GLY A 137 -3.66 -0.25 -14.39
N ILE A 138 -4.73 0.19 -15.05
CA ILE A 138 -5.83 -0.67 -15.51
C ILE A 138 -5.31 -1.75 -16.48
N VAL A 139 -4.52 -1.35 -17.47
CA VAL A 139 -3.91 -2.30 -18.44
C VAL A 139 -2.96 -3.25 -17.71
N GLY A 140 -2.14 -2.74 -16.78
CA GLY A 140 -1.23 -3.56 -15.99
C GLY A 140 -1.94 -4.63 -15.16
N GLU A 141 -3.00 -4.25 -14.46
CA GLU A 141 -3.83 -5.15 -13.67
C GLU A 141 -4.51 -6.22 -14.53
N HIS A 142 -5.03 -5.84 -15.70
CA HIS A 142 -5.63 -6.79 -16.63
C HIS A 142 -4.58 -7.76 -17.17
N LEU A 143 -3.41 -7.26 -17.60
CA LEU A 143 -2.32 -8.08 -18.13
C LEU A 143 -1.67 -8.99 -17.09
N ALA A 144 -1.65 -8.59 -15.82
CA ALA A 144 -1.10 -9.40 -14.73
C ALA A 144 -1.76 -10.78 -14.61
N ARG A 145 -3.01 -10.92 -15.06
CA ARG A 145 -3.77 -12.18 -15.09
C ARG A 145 -3.22 -13.19 -16.09
N PHE A 146 -2.51 -12.74 -17.12
CA PHE A 146 -1.99 -13.55 -18.21
C PHE A 146 -0.48 -13.78 -18.11
N VAL A 147 0.11 -13.56 -16.94
CA VAL A 147 1.56 -13.76 -16.72
C VAL A 147 1.85 -15.23 -16.42
N ASP A 148 2.80 -15.80 -17.16
CA ASP A 148 3.25 -17.18 -16.99
C ASP A 148 4.17 -17.37 -15.78
N ALA A 149 4.52 -18.62 -15.53
CA ALA A 149 5.45 -19.02 -14.46
C ALA A 149 6.85 -18.39 -14.58
N ARG A 150 7.23 -17.87 -15.75
CA ARG A 150 8.53 -17.25 -16.05
C ARG A 150 8.48 -15.71 -16.03
N ARG A 151 7.37 -15.10 -15.56
CA ARG A 151 7.12 -13.65 -15.59
C ARG A 151 7.09 -13.08 -17.01
N ARG A 152 6.63 -13.86 -17.99
CA ARG A 152 6.38 -13.40 -19.35
C ARG A 152 4.89 -13.37 -19.61
N LEU A 153 4.46 -12.45 -20.46
CA LEU A 153 3.07 -12.43 -20.90
C LEU A 153 2.80 -13.68 -21.75
N ALA A 154 1.87 -14.52 -21.32
CA ALA A 154 1.41 -15.66 -22.08
C ALA A 154 0.50 -15.17 -23.22
N TRP A 155 1.10 -14.70 -24.32
CA TRP A 155 0.40 -14.09 -25.46
C TRP A 155 -0.75 -14.92 -26.02
N ALA A 156 -0.62 -16.26 -25.96
CA ALA A 156 -1.67 -17.19 -26.37
C ALA A 156 -2.91 -17.14 -25.48
N ALA A 157 -2.76 -16.78 -24.20
CA ALA A 157 -3.84 -16.69 -23.23
C ALA A 157 -4.46 -15.28 -23.13
N VAL A 158 -3.80 -14.25 -23.66
CA VAL A 158 -4.33 -12.87 -23.64
C VAL A 158 -5.62 -12.79 -24.44
N ASP A 159 -6.68 -12.36 -23.78
CA ASP A 159 -8.00 -12.20 -24.35
C ASP A 159 -8.07 -11.04 -25.37
N VAL A 160 -9.19 -10.96 -26.10
CA VAL A 160 -9.41 -9.93 -27.12
C VAL A 160 -9.34 -8.53 -26.50
N VAL A 161 -9.87 -8.37 -25.29
CA VAL A 161 -9.85 -7.09 -24.56
C VAL A 161 -8.41 -6.66 -24.25
N GLY A 162 -7.58 -7.55 -23.70
CA GLY A 162 -6.18 -7.26 -23.40
C GLY A 162 -5.37 -6.92 -24.66
N ARG A 163 -5.65 -7.60 -25.79
CA ARG A 163 -5.05 -7.23 -27.09
C ARG A 163 -5.49 -5.86 -27.56
N ALA A 164 -6.77 -5.53 -27.46
CA ALA A 164 -7.28 -4.21 -27.82
C ALA A 164 -6.66 -3.10 -26.96
N MET A 165 -6.52 -3.32 -25.65
CA MET A 165 -5.85 -2.39 -24.73
C MET A 165 -4.36 -2.19 -25.09
N LEU A 166 -3.65 -3.25 -25.46
CA LEU A 166 -2.27 -3.17 -25.91
C LEU A 166 -2.14 -2.39 -27.23
N VAL A 167 -3.04 -2.63 -28.19
CA VAL A 167 -3.07 -1.90 -29.46
C VAL A 167 -3.36 -0.42 -29.21
N ALA A 168 -4.37 -0.09 -28.41
CA ALA A 168 -4.68 1.28 -28.03
C ALA A 168 -3.47 1.97 -27.36
N THR A 169 -2.79 1.25 -26.47
CA THR A 169 -1.57 1.75 -25.81
C THR A 169 -0.44 2.00 -26.81
N ALA A 170 -0.22 1.09 -27.75
CA ALA A 170 0.78 1.25 -28.81
C ALA A 170 0.46 2.45 -29.73
N VAL A 171 -0.82 2.67 -30.07
CA VAL A 171 -1.27 3.84 -30.84
C VAL A 171 -0.98 5.13 -30.08
N VAL A 172 -1.32 5.21 -28.79
CA VAL A 172 -1.04 6.38 -27.96
C VAL A 172 0.46 6.66 -27.90
N TRP A 173 1.30 5.64 -27.69
CA TRP A 173 2.76 5.82 -27.68
C TRP A 173 3.31 6.25 -29.04
N GLY A 174 2.77 5.72 -30.13
CA GLY A 174 3.12 6.14 -31.49
C GLY A 174 2.79 7.62 -31.73
N LEU A 175 1.63 8.08 -31.29
CA LEU A 175 1.23 9.48 -31.37
C LEU A 175 2.14 10.37 -30.51
N LEU A 176 2.43 9.98 -29.27
CA LEU A 176 3.36 10.72 -28.40
C LEU A 176 4.76 10.82 -29.00
N ALA A 177 5.28 9.71 -29.57
CA ALA A 177 6.57 9.69 -30.24
C ALA A 177 6.60 10.62 -31.46
N ALA A 178 5.54 10.59 -32.29
CA ALA A 178 5.43 11.47 -33.45
C ALA A 178 5.36 12.95 -33.04
N MET A 179 4.59 13.28 -32.01
CA MET A 179 4.50 14.64 -31.47
C MET A 179 5.83 15.13 -30.90
N MET A 180 6.53 14.28 -30.14
CA MET A 180 7.87 14.57 -29.61
C MET A 180 8.87 14.81 -30.75
N TRP A 181 8.83 13.96 -31.77
CA TRP A 181 9.68 14.10 -32.95
C TRP A 181 9.50 15.45 -33.64
N VAL A 182 8.25 15.83 -33.94
CA VAL A 182 7.94 17.09 -34.61
C VAL A 182 8.38 18.27 -33.73
N ARG A 183 8.08 18.22 -32.44
CA ARG A 183 8.44 19.28 -31.49
C ARG A 183 9.93 19.54 -31.42
N VAL A 184 10.72 18.49 -31.19
CA VAL A 184 12.19 18.62 -31.07
C VAL A 184 12.78 19.08 -32.39
N ARG A 185 12.26 18.59 -33.52
CA ARG A 185 12.72 19.03 -34.85
C ARG A 185 12.45 20.51 -35.08
N ASP A 186 11.28 21.00 -34.71
CA ASP A 186 10.93 22.42 -34.83
C ASP A 186 11.83 23.31 -33.96
N GLU A 187 12.13 22.89 -32.73
CA GLU A 187 13.05 23.63 -31.85
C GLU A 187 14.48 23.67 -32.37
N VAL A 188 14.99 22.54 -32.87
CA VAL A 188 16.32 22.51 -33.49
C VAL A 188 16.36 23.41 -34.72
N PHE A 189 15.31 23.37 -35.54
CA PHE A 189 15.21 24.26 -36.69
C PHE A 189 15.16 25.74 -36.28
N GLN A 190 14.40 26.10 -35.24
CA GLN A 190 14.35 27.47 -34.73
C GLN A 190 15.69 27.93 -34.15
N ALA A 191 16.45 27.05 -33.51
CA ALA A 191 17.74 27.38 -32.91
C ALA A 191 18.88 27.49 -33.94
N THR A 192 18.85 26.67 -34.99
CA THR A 192 19.96 26.53 -35.96
C THR A 192 19.66 27.13 -37.33
N GLY A 193 18.39 27.35 -37.67
CA GLY A 193 17.93 27.79 -38.99
C GLY A 193 18.05 26.72 -40.08
N VAL A 194 18.50 25.50 -39.76
CA VAL A 194 18.78 24.45 -40.75
C VAL A 194 18.09 23.15 -40.35
N VAL A 195 17.49 22.47 -41.33
CA VAL A 195 17.03 21.09 -41.16
C VAL A 195 18.23 20.17 -41.33
N ASP A 196 18.95 19.91 -40.24
CA ASP A 196 20.13 19.02 -40.26
C ASP A 196 19.82 17.58 -39.78
N VAL A 197 20.68 16.65 -40.18
CA VAL A 197 20.57 15.22 -39.85
C VAL A 197 20.75 14.94 -38.36
N GLY A 198 21.59 15.71 -37.66
CA GLY A 198 21.80 15.64 -36.22
C GLY A 198 20.54 15.98 -35.42
N GLY A 199 19.80 17.03 -35.79
CA GLY A 199 18.52 17.41 -35.20
C GLY A 199 17.47 16.30 -35.34
N ALA A 200 17.41 15.69 -36.52
CA ALA A 200 16.58 14.51 -36.75
C ALA A 200 16.99 13.34 -35.87
N ILE A 201 18.29 13.05 -35.70
CA ILE A 201 18.77 11.98 -34.81
C ILE A 201 18.36 12.25 -33.35
N VAL A 202 18.52 13.48 -32.86
CA VAL A 202 18.13 13.86 -31.49
C VAL A 202 16.63 13.70 -31.30
N ALA A 203 15.81 14.17 -32.26
CA ALA A 203 14.36 14.00 -32.23
C ALA A 203 13.95 12.51 -32.20
N ALA A 204 14.61 11.65 -32.99
CA ALA A 204 14.37 10.20 -32.97
C ALA A 204 14.72 9.59 -31.63
N ALA A 205 15.89 9.93 -31.09
CA ALA A 205 16.38 9.39 -29.83
C ALA A 205 15.43 9.74 -28.68
N LEU A 206 14.95 10.99 -28.61
CA LEU A 206 13.98 11.42 -27.60
C LEU A 206 12.61 10.77 -27.78
N ALA A 207 12.10 10.71 -29.00
CA ALA A 207 10.84 10.02 -29.29
C ALA A 207 10.91 8.53 -28.90
N ALA A 208 12.01 7.84 -29.23
CA ALA A 208 12.25 6.46 -28.84
C ALA A 208 12.36 6.31 -27.32
N ALA A 209 13.05 7.24 -26.63
CA ALA A 209 13.16 7.24 -25.18
C ALA A 209 11.78 7.33 -24.52
N VAL A 210 10.88 8.21 -25.00
CA VAL A 210 9.50 8.32 -24.50
C VAL A 210 8.77 6.98 -24.61
N VAL A 211 8.86 6.31 -25.75
CA VAL A 211 8.22 4.99 -25.95
C VAL A 211 8.82 3.94 -25.02
N VAL A 212 10.14 3.86 -24.91
CA VAL A 212 10.84 2.88 -24.06
C VAL A 212 10.49 3.08 -22.59
N VAL A 213 10.48 4.32 -22.12
CA VAL A 213 10.11 4.67 -20.74
C VAL A 213 8.68 4.25 -20.46
N ASN A 214 7.72 4.60 -21.33
CA ASN A 214 6.31 4.23 -21.17
C ASN A 214 6.10 2.71 -21.24
N ALA A 215 6.80 2.02 -22.15
CA ALA A 215 6.81 0.57 -22.24
C ALA A 215 7.35 -0.08 -20.96
N TYR A 216 8.36 0.52 -20.36
CA TYR A 216 8.92 0.06 -19.10
C TYR A 216 7.95 0.30 -17.93
N VAL A 217 7.23 1.42 -17.88
CA VAL A 217 6.15 1.64 -16.87
C VAL A 217 5.09 0.56 -16.98
N LEU A 218 4.63 0.27 -18.20
CA LEU A 218 3.65 -0.79 -18.43
C LEU A 218 4.21 -2.16 -18.02
N TYR A 219 5.46 -2.45 -18.36
CA TYR A 219 6.13 -3.67 -17.93
C TYR A 219 6.16 -3.80 -16.41
N LEU A 220 6.49 -2.72 -15.69
CA LEU A 220 6.47 -2.70 -14.23
C LEU A 220 5.06 -2.85 -13.66
N SER A 221 4.02 -2.37 -14.34
CA SER A 221 2.65 -2.41 -13.81
C SER A 221 2.08 -3.82 -13.76
N TRP A 222 2.38 -4.67 -14.76
CA TRP A 222 1.95 -6.08 -14.74
C TRP A 222 2.96 -7.04 -14.10
N SER A 223 4.25 -6.67 -14.01
CA SER A 223 5.29 -7.52 -13.38
C SER A 223 5.40 -7.36 -11.86
N ASP A 224 4.60 -6.48 -11.24
CA ASP A 224 4.60 -6.23 -9.80
C ASP A 224 3.72 -7.23 -9.03
N GLY A 225 4.23 -8.46 -8.93
CA GLY A 225 3.68 -9.54 -8.13
C GLY A 225 2.30 -10.02 -8.59
N SER A 226 1.91 -11.20 -8.10
CA SER A 226 0.57 -11.73 -8.32
C SER A 226 -0.45 -11.05 -7.40
N ASP A 227 -1.73 -11.16 -7.75
CA ASP A 227 -2.83 -10.58 -6.95
C ASP A 227 -2.81 -11.11 -5.51
N GLU A 228 -2.48 -12.39 -5.31
CA GLU A 228 -2.33 -13.02 -3.99
C GLU A 228 -1.25 -12.32 -3.15
N THR A 229 -0.13 -11.92 -3.78
CA THR A 229 0.93 -11.21 -3.07
C THR A 229 0.53 -9.78 -2.73
N ARG A 230 -0.23 -9.09 -3.58
CA ARG A 230 -0.74 -7.75 -3.28
C ARG A 230 -1.76 -7.79 -2.15
N GLU A 231 -2.64 -8.78 -2.19
CA GLU A 231 -3.62 -9.03 -1.14
C GLU A 231 -2.94 -9.32 0.21
N ALA A 232 -1.95 -10.22 0.22
CA ALA A 232 -1.18 -10.51 1.43
C ALA A 232 -0.52 -9.26 2.04
N GLU A 233 -0.01 -8.32 1.21
CA GLU A 233 0.55 -7.05 1.71
C GLU A 233 -0.51 -6.12 2.26
N ALA A 234 -1.67 -6.03 1.60
CA ALA A 234 -2.79 -5.24 2.10
C ALA A 234 -3.26 -5.73 3.47
N LEU A 235 -3.45 -7.06 3.61
CA LEU A 235 -3.83 -7.68 4.88
C LEU A 235 -2.73 -7.51 5.94
N ALA A 236 -1.46 -7.68 5.59
CA ALA A 236 -0.35 -7.48 6.51
C ALA A 236 -0.26 -6.02 7.01
N ARG A 237 -0.48 -5.04 6.13
CA ARG A 237 -0.52 -3.61 6.51
C ARG A 237 -1.70 -3.32 7.43
N ALA A 238 -2.87 -3.87 7.14
CA ALA A 238 -4.06 -3.72 7.99
C ALA A 238 -3.86 -4.37 9.38
N LEU A 239 -3.18 -5.52 9.45
CA LEU A 239 -2.89 -6.24 10.69
C LEU A 239 -1.79 -5.59 11.54
N ALA A 240 -0.81 -4.92 10.93
CA ALA A 240 0.37 -4.37 11.60
C ALA A 240 0.07 -3.58 12.90
N PRO A 241 -0.89 -2.62 12.94
CA PRO A 241 -1.20 -1.91 14.18
C PRO A 241 -1.77 -2.83 15.28
N HIS A 242 -2.61 -3.81 14.92
CA HIS A 242 -3.22 -4.74 15.86
C HIS A 242 -2.19 -5.71 16.44
N LEU A 243 -1.25 -6.20 15.63
CA LEU A 243 -0.15 -7.04 16.09
C LEU A 243 0.78 -6.29 17.04
N ARG A 244 1.10 -5.03 16.75
CA ARG A 244 1.85 -4.16 17.67
C ARG A 244 1.11 -3.92 18.98
N ALA A 245 -0.21 -3.69 18.92
CA ALA A 245 -1.04 -3.55 20.12
C ALA A 245 -1.06 -4.83 20.96
N ARG A 246 -1.21 -6.00 20.32
CA ARG A 246 -1.12 -7.31 20.98
C ARG A 246 0.21 -7.50 21.70
N GLN A 247 1.32 -7.18 21.04
CA GLN A 247 2.66 -7.28 21.62
C GLN A 247 2.83 -6.36 22.84
N ARG A 248 2.32 -5.12 22.77
CA ARG A 248 2.34 -4.19 23.92
C ARG A 248 1.52 -4.72 25.09
N LEU A 249 0.32 -5.25 24.83
CA LEU A 249 -0.53 -5.86 25.86
C LEU A 249 0.12 -7.09 26.48
N ALA A 250 0.73 -7.95 25.66
CA ALA A 250 1.46 -9.13 26.15
C ALA A 250 2.61 -8.74 27.10
N ARG A 251 3.43 -7.75 26.73
CA ARG A 251 4.49 -7.21 27.60
C ARG A 251 3.92 -6.70 28.92
N ARG A 252 2.83 -5.91 28.86
CA ARG A 252 2.17 -5.38 30.07
C ARG A 252 1.63 -6.48 30.99
N VAL A 253 1.09 -7.57 30.43
CA VAL A 253 0.65 -8.73 31.20
C VAL A 253 1.83 -9.41 31.89
N THR A 254 2.97 -9.57 31.21
CA THR A 254 4.20 -10.12 31.80
C THR A 254 4.69 -9.25 32.96
N GLU A 255 4.83 -7.93 32.74
CA GLU A 255 5.26 -6.98 33.76
C GLU A 255 4.33 -6.97 34.99
N LEU A 256 3.02 -6.97 34.78
CA LEU A 256 2.04 -7.00 35.88
C LEU A 256 2.08 -8.34 36.63
N THR A 257 2.30 -9.45 35.93
CA THR A 257 2.43 -10.77 36.55
C THR A 257 3.66 -10.82 37.46
N GLU A 258 4.79 -10.29 37.02
CA GLU A 258 6.01 -10.18 37.82
C GLU A 258 5.80 -9.31 39.07
N ARG A 259 5.14 -8.15 38.92
CA ARG A 259 4.84 -7.26 40.06
C ARG A 259 3.92 -7.92 41.09
N VAL A 260 2.90 -8.66 40.65
CA VAL A 260 2.02 -9.40 41.55
C VAL A 260 2.81 -10.47 42.31
N ARG A 261 3.65 -11.26 41.62
CA ARG A 261 4.49 -12.29 42.25
C ARG A 261 5.47 -11.71 43.27
N ALA A 262 6.14 -10.61 42.93
CA ALA A 262 7.08 -9.92 43.82
C ALA A 262 6.37 -9.43 45.08
N LYS A 263 5.16 -8.86 44.93
CA LYS A 263 4.38 -8.40 46.06
C LYS A 263 3.89 -9.54 46.96
N GLU A 264 3.41 -10.62 46.39
CA GLU A 264 3.00 -11.82 47.13
C GLU A 264 4.18 -12.49 47.86
N ALA A 265 5.40 -12.39 47.34
CA ALA A 265 6.60 -12.83 48.03
C ALA A 265 6.94 -11.91 49.22
N ALA A 266 6.82 -10.59 49.06
CA ALA A 266 7.05 -9.62 50.13
C ALA A 266 6.05 -9.78 51.28
N THR A 267 4.75 -9.90 50.99
CA THR A 267 3.72 -10.12 52.03
C THR A 267 3.98 -11.41 52.82
N ARG A 268 4.33 -12.51 52.13
CA ARG A 268 4.69 -13.78 52.79
C ARG A 268 5.95 -13.69 53.65
N ALA A 269 6.90 -12.81 53.32
CA ALA A 269 8.10 -12.59 54.13
C ALA A 269 7.79 -11.77 55.40
N THR A 270 6.84 -10.84 55.32
CA THR A 270 6.37 -10.05 56.47
C THR A 270 5.55 -10.90 57.44
N ASP A 271 4.65 -11.77 56.95
CA ASP A 271 3.82 -12.64 57.80
C ASP A 271 4.62 -13.74 58.54
N ARG A 272 5.88 -13.96 58.15
CA ARG A 272 6.78 -14.94 58.79
C ARG A 272 7.70 -14.34 59.85
N ARG A 273 7.67 -13.01 60.05
CA ARG A 273 8.44 -12.31 61.08
C ARG A 273 7.55 -11.98 62.27
#